data_AF-A0A850CAU7-F1
#
_entry.id   AF-A0A850CAU7-F1
#
_cell.length_a   1.000
_cell.length_b   1.000
_cell.length_c   1.000
_cell.angle_alpha   90.00
_cell.angle_beta   90.00
_cell.angle_gamma   90.00
#
_symmetry.space_group_name_H-M   'P 1'
#
loop_
_entity.id
_entity.type
_entity.pdbx_description
1 polymer ?
#
loop_
_entity_poly.entity_id
_entity_poly.type
_entity_poly.pdbx_seq_one_letter_code
_entity_poly.pdbx_strand_id
1 'polypeptide(L)' 'MQYLKAIVGALVAGLGVLGTSLLEHGVSAQEWTLVAVAFLGALGVIWGVPNKTTPQP' A
#
# COMPACT_ATOMS: atom_id res chain seq x y z
N MET A 1 14.23 9.49 5.18
CA MET A 1 13.35 8.53 4.45
C MET A 1 12.75 7.44 5.36
N GLN A 2 12.53 7.69 6.66
CA GLN A 2 12.11 6.63 7.60
C GLN A 2 10.73 6.02 7.28
N TYR A 3 9.82 6.79 6.69
CA TYR A 3 8.49 6.30 6.32
C TYR A 3 8.34 5.97 4.84
N LEU A 4 9.37 6.21 4.03
CA LEU A 4 9.27 6.11 2.57
C LEU A 4 8.92 4.68 2.13
N LYS A 5 9.50 3.67 2.79
CA LYS A 5 9.20 2.26 2.55
C LYS A 5 7.71 1.95 2.76
N ALA A 6 7.14 2.44 3.87
CA ALA A 6 5.74 2.21 4.22
C ALA A 6 4.79 2.92 3.25
N ILE A 7 5.07 4.19 2.93
CA ILE A 7 4.26 4.97 2.01
C ILE A 7 4.28 4.34 0.61
N VAL A 8 5.46 3.99 0.08
CA VAL A 8 5.60 3.43 -1.26
C VAL A 8 4.90 2.07 -1.35
N GLY A 9 5.12 1.16 -0.38
CA GLY A 9 4.47 -0.15 -0.45
C GLY A 9 2.96 -0.11 -0.23
N ALA A 10 2.45 0.80 0.61
CA ALA A 10 1.01 1.03 0.74
C ALA A 10 0.40 1.56 -0.58
N LEU A 11 1.07 2.53 -1.22
CA LEU A 11 0.63 3.07 -2.51
C LEU A 11 0.63 2.00 -3.61
N VAL A 12 1.69 1.19 -3.73
CA VAL A 12 1.74 0.10 -4.72
C VAL A 12 0.62 -0.91 -4.48
N ALA A 13 0.35 -1.28 -3.23
CA ALA A 13 -0.74 -2.19 -2.90
C ALA A 13 -2.12 -1.59 -3.26
N GLY A 14 -2.40 -0.34 -2.84
CA GLY A 14 -3.67 0.32 -3.13
C GLY A 14 -3.90 0.56 -4.63
N LEU A 15 -2.84 1.00 -5.34
CA LEU A 15 -2.90 1.21 -6.80
C LEU A 15 -3.02 -0.10 -7.58
N GLY A 16 -2.41 -1.19 -7.10
CA GLY A 16 -2.57 -2.51 -7.69
C GLY A 16 -4.03 -2.98 -7.68
N VAL A 17 -4.74 -2.75 -6.56
CA VAL A 17 -6.18 -3.06 -6.47
C VAL A 17 -7.03 -2.12 -7.33
N LEU A 18 -6.70 -0.83 -7.38
CA LEU A 18 -7.40 0.11 -8.28
C LEU A 18 -7.21 -0.24 -9.76
N GLY A 19 -6.04 -0.76 -10.14
CA GLY A 19 -5.75 -1.20 -11.50
C GLY A 19 -6.68 -2.31 -12.00
N THR A 20 -7.10 -3.22 -11.12
CA THR A 20 -8.05 -4.28 -11.50
C THR A 20 -9.45 -3.73 -11.73
N SER A 21 -9.89 -2.77 -10.91
CA SER A 21 -11.22 -2.17 -11.01
C SER A 21 -11.38 -1.23 -12.21
N LEU A 22 -10.28 -0.67 -12.73
CA LEU A 22 -10.34 0.21 -13.90
C LEU A 22 -10.68 -0.54 -15.20
N LEU A 23 -10.47 -1.86 -15.23
CA LEU A 23 -10.73 -2.71 -16.39
C LEU A 23 -12.23 -3.02 -16.56
N GLU A 24 -13.00 -2.95 -15.48
CA GLU A 24 -14.41 -3.33 -15.44
C GLU A 24 -15.28 -2.13 -15.05
N HIS A 25 -15.43 -1.17 -15.96
CA HIS A 25 -16.48 -0.13 -15.92
C HIS A 25 -16.52 0.83 -14.71
N GLY A 26 -15.46 0.87 -13.89
CA GLY A 26 -15.29 1.84 -12.81
C GLY A 26 -15.30 1.20 -11.43
N VAL A 27 -14.88 1.97 -10.42
CA VAL A 27 -14.68 1.46 -9.06
C VAL A 27 -15.98 1.53 -8.27
N SER A 28 -16.58 0.38 -7.99
CA SER A 28 -17.76 0.24 -7.12
C SER A 28 -17.43 0.55 -5.66
N ALA A 29 -18.46 0.80 -4.84
CA ALA A 29 -18.30 1.06 -3.41
C ALA A 29 -17.60 -0.10 -2.66
N GLN A 30 -17.82 -1.34 -3.10
CA GLN A 30 -17.17 -2.51 -2.52
C GLN A 30 -15.67 -2.55 -2.86
N GLU A 31 -15.30 -2.20 -4.09
CA GLU A 31 -13.90 -2.16 -4.51
C GLU A 31 -13.11 -1.07 -3.78
N TRP A 32 -13.72 0.09 -3.53
CA TRP A 32 -13.11 1.11 -2.67
C TRP A 32 -12.82 0.61 -1.26
N THR A 33 -13.70 -0.23 -0.71
CA THR A 33 -13.49 -0.86 0.60
C THR A 33 -12.29 -1.81 0.55
N LEU A 34 -12.19 -2.61 -0.51
CA LEU A 34 -11.04 -3.52 -0.72
C LEU A 34 -9.72 -2.75 -0.90
N VAL A 35 -9.73 -1.65 -1.66
CA VAL A 35 -8.58 -0.76 -1.82
C VAL A 35 -8.14 -0.20 -0.47
N ALA A 36 -9.08 0.29 0.35
CA ALA A 36 -8.78 0.83 1.67
C ALA A 36 -8.17 -0.24 2.59
N VAL A 37 -8.74 -1.45 2.61
CA VAL A 37 -8.22 -2.57 3.42
C VAL A 37 -6.82 -2.99 2.94
N ALA A 38 -6.61 -3.10 1.62
CA ALA A 38 -5.31 -3.45 1.07
C ALA A 38 -4.25 -2.38 1.37
N PHE A 39 -4.60 -1.11 1.22
CA PHE A 39 -3.71 0.02 1.51
C PHE A 39 -3.33 0.05 2.99
N LEU A 40 -4.31 -0.01 3.90
CA LEU A 40 -4.07 0.04 5.35
C LEU A 40 -3.36 -1.22 5.86
N GLY A 41 -3.72 -2.39 5.33
CA GLY A 41 -3.04 -3.65 5.65
C GLY A 41 -1.57 -3.63 5.24
N ALA A 42 -1.28 -3.20 4.01
CA ALA A 42 0.10 -3.05 3.55
C ALA A 42 0.87 -2.01 4.38
N LEU A 43 0.25 -0.86 4.66
CA LEU A 43 0.86 0.18 5.49
C LEU A 43 1.24 -0.36 6.87
N GLY A 44 0.32 -1.05 7.54
CA GLY A 44 0.55 -1.64 8.86
C GLY A 44 1.65 -2.69 8.85
N VAL A 45 1.62 -3.62 7.88
CA VAL A 45 2.65 -4.67 7.75
C VAL A 45 4.03 -4.05 7.51
N ILE A 46 4.14 -3.09 6.61
CA ILE A 46 5.44 -2.49 6.25
C ILE A 46 5.98 -1.62 7.40
N TRP A 47 5.10 -0.90 8.09
CA TRP A 47 5.47 -0.09 9.25
C TRP A 47 5.96 -0.95 10.42
N GLY A 48 5.36 -2.13 10.60
CA GLY A 48 5.80 -3.11 11.60
C GLY A 48 7.18 -3.71 11.36
N VAL A 49 7.74 -3.61 10.15
CA VAL A 49 9.09 -4.09 9.83
C VAL A 49 10.11 -2.96 10.09
N PRO A 50 11.04 -3.12 11.05
CA PRO A 50 12.06 -2.11 11.33
C PRO A 50 12.90 -1.79 10.10
N ASN A 51 13.23 -0.52 9.89
CA ASN A 51 14.23 -0.15 8.90
C ASN A 51 15.60 -0.57 9.39
N LYS A 52 16.42 -1.14 8.49
CA LYS A 52 17.84 -1.36 8.80
C LYS A 52 18.48 -0.01 9.05
N THR A 53 18.87 0.23 10.30
CA THR A 53 19.79 1.31 10.65
C THR A 53 21.18 0.81 10.31
N THR A 54 21.54 0.80 9.03
CA THR A 54 22.93 0.52 8.64
C THR A 54 23.74 1.76 9.03
N PRO A 55 24.68 1.71 10.00
CA PRO A 55 25.73 2.71 10.04
C PRO A 55 26.50 2.54 8.73
N GLN A 56 26.51 3.56 7.87
CA GLN A 56 27.37 3.52 6.70
C GLN A 56 28.83 3.56 7.19
N PRO A 57 29.68 2.59 6.82
CA PRO A 57 31.09 2.60 7.17
C PRO A 57 31.85 3.75 6.50
#